data_AF-A0A945NFC7-F1
#
_entry.id   AF-A0A945NFC7-F1
#
_cell.length_a   1.000
_cell.length_b   1.000
_cell.length_c   1.000
_cell.angle_alpha   90.00
_cell.angle_beta   90.00
_cell.angle_gamma   90.00
#
_symmetry.space_group_name_H-M   'P 1'
#
loop_
_entity.id
_entity.type
_entity.pdbx_description
1 polymer ?
#
loop_
_entity_poly.entity_id
_entity_poly.type
_entity_poly.pdbx_seq_one_letter_code
_entity_poly.pdbx_strand_id
1 'polypeptide(L)'
;MEIISKLFKIRSLFLCSAIMFIALLFSSCEEQIDELWDADGDSQATNPIIGDWYADSIKSYSSCVKTEDSTSNVVDDSYIDNYNLWLLSDGSLQLFFDQSVNLKYECEDYYGTWSNSEGCSDSYYEYYDYTPIEFCNNYYEHNQYNIETTECSQSAAITGTWTSNETNSTVTVKMDSVCVNSFDNPSYITDADACNSLEYGNFKSTIERTFTYSIDNISGNVNLEGSWFNTDSSCFSLYMSLQ
;
A
#
# COMPACT_ATOMS: atom_id res chain seq x y z
N MET A 1 -53.62 42.91 32.80
CA MET A 1 -52.67 43.11 31.69
C MET A 1 -51.20 42.96 32.14
N GLU A 2 -50.85 43.28 33.40
CA GLU A 2 -49.46 43.14 33.90
C GLU A 2 -48.93 41.70 34.03
N ILE A 3 -49.78 40.72 34.35
CA ILE A 3 -49.34 39.32 34.57
C ILE A 3 -48.87 38.66 33.26
N ILE A 4 -49.56 38.96 32.15
CA ILE A 4 -49.21 38.43 30.82
C ILE A 4 -47.88 39.02 30.32
N SER A 5 -47.63 40.30 30.60
CA SER A 5 -46.35 40.97 30.29
C SER A 5 -45.17 40.35 31.07
N LYS A 6 -45.35 40.00 32.34
CA LYS A 6 -44.32 39.31 33.14
C LYS A 6 -44.05 37.90 32.65
N LEU A 7 -45.08 37.14 32.26
CA LEU A 7 -44.95 35.80 31.67
C LEU A 7 -44.21 35.82 30.32
N PHE A 8 -44.45 36.83 29.47
CA PHE A 8 -43.72 36.99 28.20
C PHE A 8 -42.25 37.33 28.42
N LYS A 9 -41.94 38.19 29.40
CA LYS A 9 -40.55 38.52 29.76
C LYS A 9 -39.79 37.31 30.32
N ILE A 10 -40.44 36.50 31.18
CA ILE A 10 -39.83 35.28 31.73
C ILE A 10 -39.55 34.26 30.64
N ARG A 11 -40.49 34.05 29.70
CA ARG A 11 -40.27 33.15 28.54
C ARG A 11 -39.17 33.64 27.60
N SER A 12 -39.11 34.96 27.33
CA SER A 12 -38.05 35.55 26.51
C SER A 12 -36.67 35.43 27.17
N LEU A 13 -36.58 35.65 28.49
CA LEU A 13 -35.35 35.47 29.25
C LEU A 13 -34.87 34.01 29.26
N PHE A 14 -35.81 33.05 29.37
CA PHE A 14 -35.52 31.62 29.32
C PHE A 14 -35.04 31.18 27.94
N LEU A 15 -35.63 31.71 26.86
CA LEU A 15 -35.17 31.44 25.50
C LEU A 15 -33.77 32.03 25.24
N CYS A 16 -33.50 33.26 25.68
CA CYS A 16 -32.17 33.86 25.53
C CYS A 16 -31.11 33.09 26.36
N SER A 17 -31.46 32.63 27.56
CA SER A 17 -30.56 31.80 28.38
C SER A 17 -30.29 30.44 27.75
N ALA A 18 -31.29 29.81 27.14
CA ALA A 18 -31.14 28.51 26.47
C ALA A 18 -30.29 28.64 25.20
N ILE A 19 -30.45 29.71 24.42
CA ILE A 19 -29.66 29.95 23.21
C ILE A 19 -28.18 30.22 23.56
N MET A 20 -27.89 30.97 24.64
CA MET A 20 -26.51 31.13 25.12
C MET A 20 -25.91 29.81 25.63
N PHE A 21 -26.68 28.96 26.30
CA PHE A 21 -26.20 27.64 26.75
C PHE A 21 -25.89 26.71 25.57
N ILE A 22 -26.72 26.74 24.52
CA ILE A 22 -26.51 25.96 23.30
C ILE A 22 -25.28 26.47 22.53
N ALA A 23 -25.09 27.79 22.43
CA ALA A 23 -23.90 28.37 21.81
C ALA A 23 -22.60 28.02 22.56
N LEU A 24 -22.63 27.96 23.89
CA LEU A 24 -21.50 27.53 24.73
C LEU A 24 -21.20 26.02 24.62
N LEU A 25 -22.22 25.20 24.32
CA LEU A 25 -22.05 23.75 24.10
C LEU A 25 -21.49 23.43 22.70
N PHE A 26 -21.75 24.29 21.70
CA PHE A 26 -21.16 24.12 20.37
C PHE A 26 -19.72 24.66 20.31
N SER A 27 -19.40 25.75 21.02
CA SER A 27 -18.02 26.23 21.13
C SER A 27 -17.10 25.26 21.90
N SER A 28 -17.64 24.47 22.84
CA SER A 28 -16.85 23.47 23.57
C SER A 28 -16.64 22.14 22.83
N CYS A 29 -17.31 21.92 21.69
CA CYS A 29 -17.05 20.76 20.84
C CYS A 29 -16.04 21.08 19.73
N GLU A 30 -16.01 22.32 19.23
CA GLU A 30 -15.00 22.75 18.26
C GLU A 30 -13.61 22.85 18.93
N GLU A 31 -13.51 23.44 20.13
CA GLU A 31 -12.23 23.50 20.86
C GLU A 31 -11.70 22.13 21.31
N GLN A 32 -12.55 21.10 21.44
CA GLN A 32 -12.09 19.74 21.77
C GLN A 32 -11.69 18.93 20.54
N ILE A 33 -12.14 19.31 19.35
CA ILE A 33 -11.58 18.76 18.11
C ILE A 33 -10.25 19.47 17.88
N ASP A 34 -10.19 20.79 17.95
CA ASP A 34 -8.93 21.51 17.79
C ASP A 34 -7.89 21.09 18.84
N GLU A 35 -8.19 20.89 20.13
CA GLU A 35 -7.21 20.35 21.10
C GLU A 35 -6.79 18.88 20.83
N LEU A 36 -7.54 18.11 20.03
CA LEU A 36 -7.15 16.76 19.63
C LEU A 36 -6.17 16.76 18.44
N TRP A 37 -6.13 17.87 17.68
CA TRP A 37 -5.31 18.05 16.47
C TRP A 37 -4.17 19.07 16.68
N ASP A 38 -4.36 20.09 17.52
CA ASP A 38 -3.34 20.96 18.13
C ASP A 38 -2.80 20.28 19.40
N ALA A 39 -2.10 19.16 19.19
CA ALA A 39 -1.17 18.63 20.19
C ALA A 39 0.08 19.53 20.26
N ASP A 40 -0.10 20.81 20.53
CA ASP A 40 0.98 21.75 20.84
C ASP A 40 1.37 21.56 22.31
N GLY A 41 1.96 20.39 22.62
CA GLY A 41 2.28 20.06 24.01
C GLY A 41 2.55 18.61 24.36
N ASP A 42 3.16 17.82 23.49
CA ASP A 42 4.05 16.78 23.98
C ASP A 42 5.23 16.62 23.03
N SER A 43 6.40 17.04 23.47
CA SER A 43 7.69 16.66 22.89
C SER A 43 7.99 15.18 23.18
N GLN A 44 6.97 14.31 23.14
CA GLN A 44 7.19 12.90 22.90
C GLN A 44 7.67 12.85 21.46
N ALA A 45 8.89 12.37 21.25
CA ALA A 45 9.42 12.10 19.93
C ALA A 45 8.44 11.16 19.21
N THR A 46 7.48 11.73 18.48
CA THR A 46 6.65 10.98 17.55
C THR A 46 7.63 10.49 16.52
N ASN A 47 7.95 9.19 16.57
CA ASN A 47 8.85 8.57 15.62
C ASN A 47 8.32 8.93 14.22
N PRO A 48 9.08 9.68 13.42
CA PRO A 48 8.62 10.29 12.16
C PRO A 48 8.31 9.25 11.08
N ILE A 49 8.39 7.97 11.40
CA ILE A 49 8.12 6.82 10.55
C ILE A 49 6.81 6.13 10.94
N ILE A 50 6.19 6.50 12.08
CA ILE A 50 4.86 6.02 12.43
C ILE A 50 3.84 6.80 11.59
N GLY A 51 3.01 6.11 10.82
CA GLY A 51 1.96 6.76 10.03
C GLY A 51 1.45 5.93 8.86
N ASP A 52 0.50 6.54 8.15
CA ASP A 52 0.03 6.03 6.88
C ASP A 52 0.93 6.56 5.77
N TRP A 53 1.66 5.65 5.13
CA TRP A 53 2.65 6.00 4.13
C TRP A 53 2.21 5.52 2.76
N TYR A 54 2.10 6.47 1.85
CA TYR A 54 1.99 6.13 0.44
C TYR A 54 3.39 6.17 -0.16
N ALA A 55 3.85 5.06 -0.73
CA ALA A 55 5.08 5.16 -1.51
C ALA A 55 4.72 5.76 -2.88
N ASP A 56 5.36 6.87 -3.24
CA ASP A 56 5.14 7.57 -4.50
C ASP A 56 5.80 6.83 -5.66
N SER A 57 6.84 6.04 -5.37
CA SER A 57 7.47 5.12 -6.33
C SER A 57 8.25 4.02 -5.62
N ILE A 58 8.38 2.87 -6.30
CA ILE A 58 9.24 1.75 -5.91
C ILE A 58 10.27 1.56 -7.02
N LYS A 59 11.54 1.84 -6.72
CA LYS A 59 12.66 1.59 -7.64
C LYS A 59 13.47 0.40 -7.19
N SER A 60 13.82 -0.49 -8.11
CA SER A 60 14.81 -1.55 -7.87
C SER A 60 16.14 -1.18 -8.54
N TYR A 61 17.25 -1.48 -7.87
CA TYR A 61 18.58 -1.17 -8.37
C TYR A 61 19.46 -2.41 -8.46
N SER A 62 19.88 -2.79 -9.67
CA SER A 62 20.79 -3.92 -9.84
C SER A 62 22.10 -3.72 -9.06
N SER A 63 22.45 -4.70 -8.23
CA SER A 63 23.59 -4.70 -7.31
C SER A 63 23.65 -3.46 -6.42
N CYS A 64 22.51 -2.84 -6.10
CA CYS A 64 22.41 -1.58 -5.36
C CYS A 64 23.18 -0.40 -6.01
N VAL A 65 23.47 -0.49 -7.30
CA VAL A 65 24.06 0.62 -8.06
C VAL A 65 22.94 1.59 -8.38
N LYS A 66 23.01 2.81 -7.84
CA LYS A 66 22.00 3.86 -8.00
C LYS A 66 22.29 4.74 -9.22
N THR A 67 22.25 4.15 -10.41
CA THR A 67 22.39 4.85 -11.70
C THR A 67 21.15 4.62 -12.56
N GLU A 68 20.83 5.53 -13.48
CA GLU A 68 19.67 5.40 -14.36
C GLU A 68 19.68 4.07 -15.14
N ASP A 69 20.85 3.69 -15.66
CA ASP A 69 21.05 2.43 -16.41
C ASP A 69 20.87 1.14 -15.57
N SER A 70 20.81 1.27 -14.25
CA SER A 70 20.67 0.15 -13.31
C SER A 70 19.37 0.22 -12.50
N THR A 71 18.44 1.10 -12.91
CA THR A 71 17.15 1.33 -12.26
C THR A 71 16.04 0.61 -13.03
N SER A 72 15.22 -0.18 -12.33
CA SER A 72 13.94 -0.70 -12.84
C SER A 72 12.77 -0.06 -12.08
N ASN A 73 11.66 0.18 -12.79
CA ASN A 73 10.44 0.68 -12.17
C ASN A 73 9.57 -0.51 -11.78
N VAL A 74 9.68 -0.93 -10.51
CA VAL A 74 9.01 -2.14 -10.02
C VAL A 74 7.49 -2.05 -10.19
N VAL A 75 6.94 -0.84 -10.04
CA VAL A 75 5.49 -0.61 -10.20
C VAL A 75 5.05 -0.99 -11.62
N ASP A 76 5.77 -0.53 -12.64
CA ASP A 76 5.43 -0.81 -14.04
C ASP A 76 5.76 -2.26 -14.40
N ASP A 77 6.96 -2.73 -14.03
CA ASP A 77 7.46 -4.06 -14.36
C ASP A 77 6.64 -5.19 -13.71
N SER A 78 5.96 -4.89 -12.61
CA SER A 78 5.13 -5.83 -11.84
C SER A 78 3.64 -5.58 -12.01
N TYR A 79 3.23 -4.71 -12.94
CA TYR A 79 1.83 -4.38 -13.20
C TYR A 79 1.06 -3.93 -11.96
N ILE A 80 1.72 -3.20 -11.04
CA ILE A 80 1.09 -2.68 -9.82
C ILE A 80 0.31 -1.42 -10.19
N ASP A 81 -1.02 -1.48 -10.10
CA ASP A 81 -1.89 -0.34 -10.34
C ASP A 81 -1.94 0.58 -9.13
N ASN A 82 -2.04 -0.01 -7.94
CA ASN A 82 -2.15 0.71 -6.67
C ASN A 82 -1.45 -0.06 -5.56
N TYR A 83 -0.96 0.65 -4.55
CA TYR A 83 -0.42 0.05 -3.35
C TYR A 83 -0.45 1.00 -2.16
N ASN A 84 -0.46 0.46 -0.95
CA ASN A 84 -0.42 1.24 0.31
C ASN A 84 0.44 0.53 1.34
N LEU A 85 1.30 1.27 2.06
CA LEU A 85 2.14 0.75 3.15
C LEU A 85 1.80 1.46 4.46
N TRP A 86 1.33 0.70 5.45
CA TRP A 86 1.02 1.22 6.77
C TRP A 86 2.03 0.71 7.80
N LEU A 87 2.68 1.66 8.49
CA LEU A 87 3.56 1.42 9.62
C LEU A 87 2.87 1.98 10.87
N LEU A 88 2.04 1.15 11.49
CA LEU A 88 1.13 1.58 12.56
C LEU A 88 1.88 1.76 13.89
N SER A 89 1.37 2.65 14.73
CA SER A 89 1.97 3.00 16.03
C SER A 89 2.01 1.85 17.04
N ASP A 90 1.16 0.84 16.86
CA ASP A 90 1.16 -0.39 17.62
C ASP A 90 2.27 -1.38 17.21
N GLY A 91 3.08 -1.02 16.22
CA GLY A 91 4.17 -1.82 15.67
C GLY A 91 3.71 -2.82 14.60
N SER A 92 2.45 -2.77 14.17
CA SER A 92 1.96 -3.60 13.07
C SER A 92 2.28 -2.98 11.70
N LEU A 93 2.55 -3.86 10.73
CA LEU A 93 2.80 -3.52 9.34
C LEU A 93 1.69 -4.10 8.48
N GLN A 94 1.20 -3.31 7.53
CA GLN A 94 0.30 -3.76 6.50
C GLN A 94 0.71 -3.18 5.16
N LEU A 95 0.68 -3.99 4.13
CA LEU A 95 1.08 -3.59 2.80
C LEU A 95 0.14 -4.26 1.80
N PHE A 96 -0.54 -3.45 1.01
CA PHE A 96 -1.51 -3.90 0.02
C PHE A 96 -1.04 -3.53 -1.37
N PHE A 97 -1.28 -4.43 -2.32
CA PHE A 97 -1.02 -4.20 -3.74
C PHE A 97 -2.21 -4.69 -4.55
N ASP A 98 -2.59 -3.89 -5.54
CA ASP A 98 -3.47 -4.28 -6.63
C ASP A 98 -2.63 -4.36 -7.90
N GLN A 99 -2.73 -5.47 -8.61
CA GLN A 99 -2.03 -5.70 -9.86
C GLN A 99 -3.02 -6.04 -10.97
N SER A 100 -2.83 -5.49 -12.16
CA SER A 100 -3.63 -5.82 -13.35
C SER A 100 -2.78 -5.76 -14.61
N VAL A 101 -2.90 -6.81 -15.41
CA VAL A 101 -2.26 -6.90 -16.72
C VAL A 101 -3.29 -7.21 -17.80
N ASN A 102 -3.23 -6.48 -18.91
CA ASN A 102 -4.07 -6.74 -20.06
C ASN A 102 -3.45 -7.84 -20.93
N LEU A 103 -3.96 -9.06 -20.80
CA LEU A 103 -3.38 -10.24 -21.47
C LEU A 103 -3.39 -10.15 -22.99
N LYS A 104 -4.35 -9.42 -23.57
CA LYS A 104 -4.40 -9.21 -25.02
C LYS A 104 -3.22 -8.35 -25.46
N TYR A 105 -3.01 -7.21 -24.80
CA TYR A 105 -1.92 -6.32 -25.18
C TYR A 105 -0.57 -6.98 -24.94
N GLU A 106 -0.42 -7.69 -23.83
CA GLU A 106 0.81 -8.45 -23.59
C GLU A 106 1.07 -9.50 -24.66
N CYS A 107 0.05 -10.27 -25.04
CA CYS A 107 0.17 -11.22 -26.14
C CYS A 107 0.64 -10.53 -27.44
N GLU A 108 0.03 -9.40 -27.79
CA GLU A 108 0.31 -8.67 -29.03
C GLU A 108 1.69 -7.98 -29.03
N ASP A 109 2.15 -7.48 -27.87
CA ASP A 109 3.45 -6.83 -27.70
C ASP A 109 4.63 -7.81 -27.89
N TYR A 110 4.41 -9.09 -27.56
CA TYR A 110 5.36 -10.17 -27.80
C TYR A 110 5.13 -10.94 -29.11
N TYR A 111 4.51 -10.30 -30.11
CA TYR A 111 4.24 -10.83 -31.46
C TYR A 111 3.24 -12.00 -31.52
N GLY A 112 2.54 -12.28 -30.42
CA GLY A 112 1.45 -13.23 -30.38
C GLY A 112 0.17 -12.73 -31.06
N THR A 113 -0.78 -13.65 -31.26
CA THR A 113 -2.12 -13.38 -31.75
C THR A 113 -3.14 -13.74 -30.66
N TRP A 114 -3.91 -12.74 -30.23
CA TRP A 114 -4.94 -12.92 -29.21
C TRP A 114 -6.27 -13.40 -29.78
N SER A 115 -6.89 -14.35 -29.08
CA SER A 115 -8.25 -14.84 -29.29
C SER A 115 -8.99 -14.91 -27.96
N ASN A 116 -10.22 -14.38 -27.88
CA ASN A 116 -10.99 -14.44 -26.64
C ASN A 116 -11.41 -15.86 -26.22
N SER A 117 -11.35 -16.83 -27.14
CA SER A 117 -11.68 -18.24 -26.85
C SER A 117 -10.46 -19.13 -26.68
N GLU A 118 -9.39 -18.83 -27.41
CA GLU A 118 -8.18 -19.67 -27.46
C GLU A 118 -7.02 -19.07 -26.66
N GLY A 119 -7.11 -17.79 -26.29
CA GLY A 119 -6.11 -17.06 -25.52
C GLY A 119 -5.01 -16.48 -26.39
N CYS A 120 -3.78 -16.51 -25.88
CA CYS A 120 -2.63 -16.11 -26.67
C CYS A 120 -2.16 -17.31 -27.51
N SER A 121 -1.58 -17.03 -28.68
CA SER A 121 -0.88 -18.01 -29.50
C SER A 121 0.26 -17.31 -30.23
N ASP A 122 1.45 -17.93 -30.29
CA ASP A 122 2.56 -17.39 -31.07
C ASP A 122 3.16 -18.48 -31.96
N SER A 123 3.49 -18.08 -33.19
CA SER A 123 4.18 -18.92 -34.18
C SER A 123 5.71 -18.87 -34.04
N TYR A 124 6.24 -17.87 -33.33
CA TYR A 124 7.67 -17.63 -33.19
C TYR A 124 8.26 -18.22 -31.90
N TYR A 125 7.50 -18.13 -30.81
CA TYR A 125 7.85 -18.62 -29.50
C TYR A 125 6.80 -19.64 -29.01
N GLU A 126 7.21 -20.91 -28.82
CA GLU A 126 6.32 -22.00 -28.33
C GLU A 126 5.75 -21.75 -26.92
N TYR A 127 6.13 -20.65 -26.26
CA TYR A 127 5.81 -20.37 -24.86
C TYR A 127 4.43 -19.72 -24.66
N TYR A 128 3.71 -19.35 -25.73
CA TYR A 128 2.49 -18.53 -25.63
C TYR A 128 1.20 -19.24 -26.02
N ASP A 129 1.17 -20.57 -26.12
CA ASP A 129 -0.09 -21.29 -26.34
C ASP A 129 -0.84 -21.51 -25.02
N TYR A 130 -1.41 -20.43 -24.47
CA TYR A 130 -2.19 -20.44 -23.24
C TYR A 130 -3.63 -19.99 -23.50
N THR A 131 -4.59 -20.76 -22.99
CA THR A 131 -5.97 -20.25 -22.88
C THR A 131 -6.01 -19.00 -21.99
N PRO A 132 -7.02 -18.11 -22.10
CA PRO A 132 -7.02 -16.86 -21.33
C PRO A 132 -6.89 -17.08 -19.82
N ILE A 133 -7.49 -18.16 -19.30
CA ILE A 133 -7.44 -18.52 -17.88
C ILE A 133 -6.07 -19.08 -17.50
N GLU A 134 -5.47 -19.95 -18.32
CA GLU A 134 -4.13 -20.47 -18.05
C GLU A 134 -3.09 -19.36 -18.13
N PHE A 135 -3.24 -18.43 -19.07
CA PHE A 135 -2.32 -17.30 -19.18
C PHE A 135 -2.45 -16.40 -17.95
N CYS A 136 -3.66 -16.19 -17.43
CA CYS A 136 -3.86 -15.43 -16.21
C CYS A 136 -3.30 -16.12 -14.95
N ASN A 137 -3.68 -17.38 -14.75
CA ASN A 137 -3.48 -18.07 -13.48
C ASN A 137 -2.16 -18.84 -13.39
N ASN A 138 -1.60 -19.29 -14.52
CA ASN A 138 -0.37 -20.09 -14.52
C ASN A 138 0.84 -19.23 -14.87
N TYR A 139 0.72 -18.35 -15.88
CA TYR A 139 1.83 -17.49 -16.27
C TYR A 139 1.97 -16.32 -15.28
N TYR A 140 0.96 -15.45 -15.19
CA TYR A 140 0.99 -14.29 -14.28
C TYR A 140 0.69 -14.62 -12.82
N GLU A 141 0.13 -15.81 -12.55
CA GLU A 141 -0.18 -16.29 -11.20
C GLU A 141 -1.19 -15.38 -10.46
N HIS A 142 -2.01 -14.66 -11.22
CA HIS A 142 -3.13 -13.85 -10.77
C HIS A 142 -4.41 -14.70 -10.64
N ASN A 143 -5.52 -14.15 -10.11
CA ASN A 143 -6.73 -14.94 -9.84
C ASN A 143 -8.05 -14.37 -10.37
N GLN A 144 -8.02 -13.18 -10.99
CA GLN A 144 -9.22 -12.52 -11.50
C GLN A 144 -9.05 -12.20 -12.98
N TYR A 145 -9.64 -13.05 -13.83
CA TYR A 145 -9.71 -12.79 -15.27
C TYR A 145 -11.06 -12.19 -15.67
N ASN A 146 -11.04 -11.04 -16.34
CA ASN A 146 -12.20 -10.41 -16.93
C ASN A 146 -12.23 -10.62 -18.46
N ILE A 147 -13.21 -11.38 -18.94
CA ILE A 147 -13.35 -11.72 -20.35
C ILE A 147 -13.72 -10.53 -21.25
N GLU A 148 -14.37 -9.51 -20.71
CA GLU A 148 -14.80 -8.33 -21.49
C GLU A 148 -13.64 -7.37 -21.74
N THR A 149 -12.76 -7.22 -20.76
CA THR A 149 -11.63 -6.28 -20.81
C THR A 149 -10.29 -6.95 -21.07
N THR A 150 -10.24 -8.28 -21.03
CA THR A 150 -9.03 -9.12 -21.06
C THR A 150 -8.03 -8.85 -19.93
N GLU A 151 -8.49 -8.20 -18.87
CA GLU A 151 -7.69 -7.92 -17.68
C GLU A 151 -7.51 -9.18 -16.84
N CYS A 152 -6.29 -9.37 -16.37
CA CYS A 152 -5.91 -10.41 -15.43
C CYS A 152 -5.31 -9.74 -14.21
N SER A 153 -6.00 -9.85 -13.08
CA SER A 153 -5.71 -9.05 -11.89
C SER A 153 -5.64 -9.89 -10.62
N GLN A 154 -5.00 -9.32 -9.62
CA GLN A 154 -5.02 -9.83 -8.25
C GLN A 154 -4.91 -8.68 -7.26
N SER A 155 -5.36 -8.93 -6.05
CA SER A 155 -5.02 -8.12 -4.87
C SER A 155 -4.26 -9.01 -3.89
N ALA A 156 -3.12 -8.54 -3.43
CA ALA A 156 -2.28 -9.22 -2.46
C ALA A 156 -2.05 -8.33 -1.23
N ALA A 157 -1.92 -8.96 -0.07
CA ALA A 157 -1.64 -8.26 1.18
C ALA A 157 -0.50 -8.95 1.92
N ILE A 158 0.45 -8.15 2.37
CA ILE A 158 1.49 -8.56 3.31
C ILE A 158 1.18 -7.90 4.64
N THR A 159 1.19 -8.70 5.69
CA THR A 159 1.04 -8.21 7.06
C THR A 159 2.28 -8.57 7.87
N GLY A 160 2.45 -7.94 9.01
CA GLY A 160 3.53 -8.28 9.91
C GLY A 160 3.72 -7.25 11.00
N THR A 161 4.97 -7.10 11.42
CA THR A 161 5.38 -6.16 12.46
C THR A 161 6.59 -5.36 12.02
N TRP A 162 6.83 -4.23 12.68
CA TRP A 162 8.00 -3.42 12.43
C TRP A 162 8.52 -2.79 13.72
N THR A 163 9.81 -2.44 13.70
CA THR A 163 10.49 -1.75 14.80
C THR A 163 11.49 -0.76 14.23
N SER A 164 11.60 0.44 14.82
CA SER A 164 12.64 1.40 14.47
C SER A 164 13.84 1.31 15.40
N ASN A 165 14.99 1.71 14.88
CA ASN A 165 16.19 2.04 15.63
C ASN A 165 16.66 3.42 15.18
N GLU A 166 16.20 4.44 15.90
CA GLU A 166 16.47 5.84 15.58
C GLU A 166 17.94 6.22 15.73
N THR A 167 18.70 5.49 16.58
CA THR A 167 20.15 5.75 16.75
C THR A 167 20.92 5.43 15.47
N ASN A 168 20.47 4.42 14.73
CA ASN A 168 21.11 3.96 13.50
C ASN A 168 20.35 4.38 12.23
N SER A 169 19.25 5.12 12.38
CA SER A 169 18.32 5.43 11.29
C SER A 169 17.89 4.19 10.50
N THR A 170 17.46 3.12 11.19
CA THR A 170 16.95 1.91 10.54
C THR A 170 15.55 1.53 10.96
N VAL A 171 14.82 0.88 10.06
CA VAL A 171 13.53 0.21 10.31
C VAL A 171 13.69 -1.26 9.99
N THR A 172 13.39 -2.14 10.93
CA THR A 172 13.31 -3.57 10.70
C THR A 172 11.85 -3.96 10.58
N VAL A 173 11.50 -4.57 9.46
CA VAL A 173 10.18 -5.17 9.22
C VAL A 173 10.29 -6.68 9.29
N LYS A 174 9.29 -7.29 9.89
CA LYS A 174 9.12 -8.74 9.93
C LYS A 174 7.74 -9.06 9.37
N MET A 175 7.73 -9.56 8.15
CA MET A 175 6.53 -9.95 7.43
C MET A 175 6.12 -11.35 7.86
N ASP A 176 4.81 -11.54 7.96
CA ASP A 176 4.19 -12.85 8.10
C ASP A 176 4.44 -13.70 6.84
N SER A 177 3.88 -14.90 6.82
CA SER A 177 4.08 -15.81 5.70
C SER A 177 3.52 -15.22 4.41
N VAL A 178 4.31 -15.26 3.34
CA VAL A 178 3.94 -14.71 2.03
C VAL A 178 4.36 -15.69 0.93
N CYS A 179 3.48 -15.89 -0.04
CA CYS A 179 3.84 -16.54 -1.29
C CYS A 179 4.45 -15.50 -2.23
N VAL A 180 5.61 -15.82 -2.79
CA VAL A 180 6.23 -15.03 -3.84
C VAL A 180 6.06 -15.80 -5.15
N ASN A 181 5.55 -15.12 -6.16
CA ASN A 181 5.22 -15.65 -7.48
C ASN A 181 6.47 -15.76 -8.37
N SER A 182 6.32 -16.29 -9.58
CA SER A 182 7.42 -16.48 -10.55
C SER A 182 8.16 -15.20 -10.98
N PHE A 183 7.57 -14.02 -10.74
CA PHE A 183 8.13 -12.71 -11.03
C PHE A 183 8.69 -12.00 -9.79
N ASP A 184 8.95 -12.75 -8.71
CA ASP A 184 9.39 -12.21 -7.42
C ASP A 184 8.37 -11.25 -6.75
N ASN A 185 7.09 -11.34 -7.13
CA ASN A 185 6.01 -10.51 -6.59
C ASN A 185 5.14 -11.23 -5.55
N PRO A 186 4.58 -10.52 -4.55
CA PRO A 186 3.63 -11.12 -3.61
C PRO A 186 2.39 -11.64 -4.33
N SER A 187 2.00 -12.87 -4.00
CA SER A 187 0.77 -13.49 -4.50
C SER A 187 -0.36 -13.39 -3.48
N TYR A 188 -1.60 -13.42 -3.95
CA TYR A 188 -2.80 -13.62 -3.11
C TYR A 188 -2.80 -14.97 -2.37
N ILE A 189 -1.98 -15.93 -2.81
CA ILE A 189 -1.91 -17.28 -2.24
C ILE A 189 -1.25 -17.23 -0.86
N THR A 190 -1.99 -17.67 0.16
CA THR A 190 -1.52 -17.71 1.55
C THR A 190 -1.15 -19.11 2.03
N ASP A 191 -1.49 -20.14 1.26
CA ASP A 191 -1.20 -21.54 1.57
C ASP A 191 0.15 -21.99 0.98
N ALA A 192 0.92 -22.72 1.77
CA ALA A 192 2.27 -23.15 1.38
C ALA A 192 2.25 -24.21 0.27
N ASP A 193 1.31 -25.15 0.31
CA ASP A 193 1.25 -26.22 -0.69
C ASP A 193 0.79 -25.65 -2.03
N ALA A 194 -0.21 -24.77 -2.03
CA ALA A 194 -0.66 -24.03 -3.20
C ALA A 194 0.46 -23.16 -3.78
N CYS A 195 1.20 -22.42 -2.95
CA CYS A 195 2.30 -21.58 -3.40
C CYS A 195 3.41 -22.40 -4.06
N ASN A 196 3.79 -23.52 -3.47
CA ASN A 196 4.83 -24.41 -4.01
C ASN A 196 4.35 -25.25 -5.20
N SER A 197 3.07 -25.17 -5.57
CA SER A 197 2.52 -25.81 -6.77
C SER A 197 2.58 -24.93 -8.02
N LEU A 198 2.83 -23.63 -7.85
CA LEU A 198 3.14 -22.71 -8.94
C LEU A 198 4.49 -23.09 -9.56
N GLU A 199 4.69 -22.79 -10.84
CA GLU A 199 5.87 -23.24 -11.59
C GLU A 199 7.18 -22.76 -10.96
N TYR A 200 7.17 -21.53 -10.42
CA TYR A 200 8.30 -20.93 -9.71
C TYR A 200 7.91 -20.29 -8.38
N GLY A 201 6.74 -20.63 -7.83
CA GLY A 201 6.27 -20.09 -6.57
C GLY A 201 7.17 -20.48 -5.39
N ASN A 202 7.35 -19.54 -4.47
CA ASN A 202 8.28 -19.66 -3.36
C ASN A 202 7.63 -19.20 -2.06
N PHE A 203 7.19 -20.16 -1.25
CA PHE A 203 6.58 -19.84 0.03
C PHE A 203 7.63 -19.40 1.05
N LYS A 204 7.48 -18.19 1.58
CA LYS A 204 8.32 -17.66 2.65
C LYS A 204 7.54 -17.69 3.96
N SER A 205 7.94 -18.56 4.88
CA SER A 205 7.28 -18.68 6.20
C SER A 205 7.39 -17.41 7.07
N THR A 206 8.49 -16.66 6.91
CA THR A 206 8.71 -15.35 7.53
C THR A 206 9.78 -14.64 6.73
N ILE A 207 9.63 -13.34 6.53
CA ILE A 207 10.67 -12.50 5.93
C ILE A 207 11.03 -11.39 6.91
N GLU A 208 12.30 -11.29 7.27
CA GLU A 208 12.81 -10.16 8.05
C GLU A 208 13.75 -9.33 7.19
N ARG A 209 13.54 -8.01 7.16
CA ARG A 209 14.35 -7.06 6.41
C ARG A 209 14.61 -5.82 7.23
N THR A 210 15.80 -5.24 7.04
CA THR A 210 16.17 -3.98 7.66
C THR A 210 16.45 -2.97 6.57
N PHE A 211 15.76 -1.84 6.67
CA PHE A 211 15.88 -0.68 5.80
C PHE A 211 16.61 0.42 6.55
N THR A 212 17.50 1.13 5.87
CA THR A 212 17.95 2.44 6.32
C THR A 212 16.90 3.47 5.92
N TYR A 213 16.56 4.39 6.81
CA TYR A 213 15.64 5.47 6.50
C TYR A 213 16.33 6.84 6.52
N SER A 214 15.83 7.74 5.68
CA SER A 214 16.18 9.16 5.71
C SER A 214 14.93 10.00 5.56
N ILE A 215 14.94 11.22 6.08
CA ILE A 215 13.81 12.15 6.02
C ILE A 215 14.25 13.33 5.16
N ASP A 216 13.46 13.64 4.14
CA ASP A 216 13.66 14.85 3.37
C ASP A 216 13.29 16.07 4.25
N ASN A 217 14.27 16.94 4.49
CA ASN A 217 14.10 18.09 5.38
C ASN A 217 13.20 19.19 4.80
N ILE A 218 12.82 19.10 3.52
CA ILE A 218 11.97 20.07 2.81
C ILE A 218 10.54 19.55 2.72
N SER A 219 10.33 18.32 2.28
CA SER A 219 8.99 17.74 2.12
C SER A 219 8.48 16.97 3.35
N GLY A 220 9.38 16.54 4.23
CA GLY A 220 9.05 15.63 5.33
C GLY A 220 8.88 14.16 4.91
N ASN A 221 9.09 13.85 3.62
CA ASN A 221 8.95 12.49 3.10
C ASN A 221 10.03 11.57 3.67
N VAL A 222 9.68 10.30 3.90
CA VAL A 222 10.59 9.29 4.41
C VAL A 222 11.04 8.39 3.27
N ASN A 223 12.33 8.26 3.07
CA ASN A 223 12.90 7.31 2.11
C ASN A 223 13.39 6.08 2.86
N LEU A 224 12.80 4.91 2.58
CA LEU A 224 13.31 3.61 3.06
C LEU A 224 14.16 2.97 1.98
N GLU A 225 15.39 2.60 2.32
CA GLU A 225 16.35 1.97 1.41
C GLU A 225 16.82 0.63 1.97
N GLY A 226 16.74 -0.43 1.17
CA GLY A 226 17.16 -1.76 1.58
C GLY A 226 16.68 -2.85 0.63
N SER A 227 16.99 -4.11 0.93
CA SER A 227 16.51 -5.23 0.11
C SER A 227 15.12 -5.64 0.56
N TRP A 228 14.18 -5.83 -0.37
CA TRP A 228 12.81 -6.22 -0.05
C TRP A 228 12.62 -7.74 -0.13
N PHE A 229 12.52 -8.36 -1.31
CA PHE A 229 12.26 -9.81 -1.44
C PHE A 229 13.52 -10.66 -1.67
N ASN A 230 14.53 -10.12 -2.35
CA ASN A 230 15.76 -10.79 -2.76
C ASN A 230 16.89 -10.55 -1.74
N THR A 231 17.83 -11.49 -1.60
CA THR A 231 18.84 -11.42 -0.55
C THR A 231 20.02 -10.51 -0.86
N ASP A 232 20.41 -10.26 -2.13
CA ASP A 232 21.75 -9.68 -2.37
C ASP A 232 21.93 -8.75 -3.59
N SER A 233 20.95 -8.53 -4.49
CA SER A 233 21.21 -7.81 -5.76
C SER A 233 20.25 -6.68 -6.11
N SER A 234 19.28 -6.35 -5.28
CA SER A 234 18.33 -5.27 -5.59
C SER A 234 18.05 -4.44 -4.36
N CYS A 235 18.52 -3.19 -4.38
CA CYS A 235 18.09 -2.20 -3.40
C CYS A 235 16.75 -1.63 -3.86
N PHE A 236 15.81 -1.57 -2.93
CA PHE A 236 14.52 -0.93 -3.09
C PHE A 236 14.58 0.43 -2.39
N SER A 237 14.07 1.45 -3.06
CA SER A 237 13.82 2.76 -2.46
C SER A 237 12.31 3.00 -2.45
N LEU A 238 11.73 3.10 -1.25
CA LEU A 238 10.35 3.52 -1.03
C LEU A 238 10.35 5.00 -0.66
N TYR A 239 9.73 5.82 -1.50
CA TYR A 239 9.58 7.25 -1.26
C TYR A 239 8.23 7.50 -0.61
N MET A 240 8.19 7.58 0.71
CA MET A 240 6.95 7.62 1.47
C MET A 240 6.50 9.06 1.76
N SER A 241 5.27 9.39 1.41
CA SER A 241 4.59 10.64 1.77
C SER A 241 3.53 10.37 2.85
N LEU A 242 3.39 11.31 3.79
CA LEU A 242 2.29 11.31 4.76
C LEU A 242 0.99 11.64 4.03
N GLN A 243 -0.04 10.82 4.27
CA GLN A 243 -1.38 11.03 3.72
C GLN A 243 -2.22 12.00 4.56
#